data_AF-A0A6I2VT48-F1
#
_entry.id   AF-A0A6I2VT48-F1
#
_cell.length_a   1.000
_cell.length_b   1.000
_cell.length_c   1.000
_cell.angle_alpha   90.00
_cell.angle_beta   90.00
_cell.angle_gamma   90.00
#
_symmetry.space_group_name_H-M   'P 1'
#
loop_
_entity.id
_entity.type
_entity.pdbx_description
1 polymer ?
#
loop_
_entity_poly.entity_id
_entity_poly.type
_entity_poly.pdbx_seq_one_letter_code
_entity_poly.pdbx_strand_id
1 'polypeptide(L)' 'MGFVQHPLLAAVKPILDAVGAHLVSVEDARISDVALEWEGEIIAAVRLPLLQGALDRLIAQVERELGAPLTSLSR' A
#
# COMPACT_ATOMS: atom_id res chain seq x y z
N MET A 1 -12.18 10.51 -11.56
CA MET A 1 -13.11 10.73 -10.43
C MET A 1 -12.26 10.55 -9.19
N GLY A 2 -12.07 11.64 -8.44
CA GLY A 2 -11.03 11.74 -7.41
C GLY A 2 -11.57 11.38 -6.04
N PHE A 3 -10.70 10.91 -5.14
CA PHE A 3 -11.02 10.77 -3.72
C PHE A 3 -11.67 12.06 -3.22
N VAL A 4 -12.84 11.96 -2.59
CA VAL A 4 -13.40 13.05 -1.79
C VAL A 4 -12.29 13.48 -0.83
N GLN A 5 -11.90 14.75 -0.80
CA GLN A 5 -10.88 15.22 0.13
C GLN A 5 -11.41 15.10 1.56
N HIS A 6 -11.23 13.93 2.14
CA HIS A 6 -11.76 13.55 3.43
C HIS A 6 -10.62 13.49 4.45
N PRO A 7 -10.77 14.06 5.65
CA PRO A 7 -9.70 14.12 6.66
C PRO A 7 -9.18 12.74 7.04
N LEU A 8 -10.06 11.73 7.11
CA LEU A 8 -9.65 10.33 7.32
C LEU A 8 -8.65 9.85 6.24
N LEU A 9 -8.92 10.11 4.96
CA LEU A 9 -8.07 9.64 3.87
C LEU A 9 -6.68 10.29 3.91
N ALA A 10 -6.62 11.58 4.26
CA ALA A 10 -5.37 12.29 4.47
C ALA A 10 -4.58 11.72 5.67
N ALA A 11 -5.26 11.39 6.76
CA ALA A 11 -4.66 10.85 7.98
C ALA A 11 -4.11 9.43 7.78
N VAL A 12 -4.83 8.56 7.05
CA VAL A 12 -4.40 7.17 6.86
C VAL A 12 -3.35 7.00 5.76
N LYS A 13 -3.29 7.91 4.79
CA LYS A 13 -2.35 7.86 3.66
C LYS A 13 -0.90 7.52 4.05
N PRO A 14 -0.24 8.19 5.02
CA PRO A 14 1.14 7.85 5.38
C PRO A 14 1.31 6.42 5.90
N ILE A 15 0.29 5.87 6.58
CA ILE A 15 0.30 4.50 7.08
C ILE A 15 0.18 3.53 5.90
N LEU A 16 -0.74 3.81 4.98
CA LEU A 16 -0.94 2.99 3.77
C LEU A 16 0.33 2.95 2.91
N ASP A 17 0.97 4.09 2.71
CA ASP A 17 2.24 4.19 1.99
C ASP A 17 3.35 3.36 2.68
N ALA A 18 3.41 3.38 4.02
CA ALA A 18 4.40 2.61 4.79
C ALA A 18 4.19 1.09 4.69
N VAL A 19 2.94 0.61 4.62
CA VAL A 19 2.64 -0.83 4.50
C VAL A 19 2.59 -1.31 3.04
N GLY A 20 2.67 -0.40 2.07
CA GLY A 20 2.54 -0.69 0.65
C GLY A 20 1.10 -0.97 0.22
N ALA A 21 0.12 -0.42 0.94
CA ALA A 21 -1.29 -0.48 0.58
C ALA A 21 -1.70 0.77 -0.21
N HIS A 22 -2.79 0.67 -0.96
CA HIS A 22 -3.29 1.77 -1.79
C HIS A 22 -4.75 2.06 -1.51
N LEU A 23 -5.12 3.35 -1.56
CA LEU A 23 -6.52 3.76 -1.54
C LEU A 23 -7.18 3.44 -2.89
N VAL A 24 -8.42 2.97 -2.81
CA VAL A 24 -9.29 2.65 -3.93
C VAL A 24 -10.60 3.42 -3.72
N SER A 25 -11.16 3.93 -4.80
CA SER A 25 -12.46 4.59 -4.78
C SER A 25 -13.57 3.58 -4.46
N VAL A 26 -14.75 4.07 -4.08
CA VAL A 26 -15.89 3.19 -3.74
C VAL A 26 -16.36 2.41 -4.97
N GLU A 27 -16.33 3.05 -6.14
CA GLU A 27 -16.71 2.45 -7.42
C GLU A 27 -15.75 1.36 -7.91
N ASP A 28 -14.47 1.43 -7.55
CA ASP A 28 -13.44 0.46 -7.95
C ASP A 28 -13.14 -0.59 -6.86
N ALA A 29 -13.84 -0.51 -5.73
CA ALA A 29 -13.66 -1.39 -4.59
C ALA A 29 -14.10 -2.82 -4.91
N ARG A 30 -13.30 -3.78 -4.46
CA ARG A 30 -13.57 -5.23 -4.56
C ARG A 30 -13.92 -5.78 -3.18
N ILE A 31 -14.57 -6.94 -3.15
CA ILE A 31 -14.86 -7.69 -1.91
C ILE A 31 -13.60 -8.00 -1.09
N SER A 32 -12.44 -8.11 -1.75
CA SER A 32 -11.15 -8.34 -1.10
C SER A 32 -10.51 -7.08 -0.50
N ASP A 33 -11.02 -5.90 -0.82
CA ASP A 33 -10.50 -4.63 -0.31
C ASP A 33 -11.15 -4.32 1.05
N VAL A 34 -10.44 -3.60 1.91
CA VAL A 34 -10.92 -3.22 3.25
C VAL A 34 -11.68 -1.89 3.14
N ALA A 35 -12.97 -1.87 3.44
CA ALA A 35 -13.77 -0.65 3.41
C ALA A 35 -13.33 0.35 4.49
N LEU A 36 -13.24 1.63 4.12
CA LEU A 36 -13.09 2.75 5.04
C LEU A 36 -14.46 3.40 5.24
N GLU A 37 -15.00 3.26 6.44
CA GLU A 37 -16.28 3.82 6.83
C GLU A 37 -16.09 5.07 7.70
N TRP A 38 -16.90 6.09 7.45
CA TRP A 38 -16.98 7.29 8.26
C TRP A 38 -18.44 7.68 8.45
N GLU A 39 -18.86 7.85 9.70
CA GLU A 39 -20.25 8.22 10.04
C GLU A 39 -21.32 7.31 9.40
N GLY A 40 -21.04 6.01 9.24
CA GLY A 40 -21.96 5.04 8.65
C GLY A 40 -21.88 4.93 7.13
N GLU A 41 -21.05 5.75 6.47
CA GLU A 41 -20.91 5.78 5.01
C GLU A 41 -19.54 5.28 4.57
N ILE A 42 -19.50 4.45 3.52
CA ILE A 42 -18.24 4.00 2.92
C ILE A 42 -17.69 5.11 2.04
N ILE A 43 -16.54 5.67 2.43
CA ILE A 43 -15.93 6.79 1.73
C ILE A 43 -14.80 6.38 0.78
N ALA A 44 -14.21 5.20 0.99
CA ALA A 44 -13.17 4.60 0.16
C ALA A 44 -12.94 3.13 0.56
N ALA A 45 -12.05 2.45 -0.15
CA ALA A 45 -11.51 1.15 0.25
C ALA A 45 -9.97 1.15 0.25
N VAL A 46 -9.37 0.22 0.96
CA VAL A 46 -7.92 -0.02 1.01
C VAL A 46 -7.63 -1.36 0.37
N ARG A 47 -6.81 -1.34 -0.68
CA ARG A 47 -6.24 -2.53 -1.27
C ARG A 47 -4.90 -2.83 -0.60
N LEU A 48 -4.86 -3.96 0.11
CA LEU A 48 -3.62 -4.45 0.70
C LEU A 48 -2.68 -4.96 -0.39
N PRO A 49 -1.35 -4.84 -0.20
CA PRO A 49 -0.41 -5.45 -1.10
C PRO A 49 -0.62 -6.96 -1.09
N LEU A 50 -0.57 -7.56 -2.27
CA LEU A 50 -0.47 -9.02 -2.38
C LEU A 50 0.77 -9.45 -1.58
N LEU A 51 0.65 -10.48 -0.74
CA LEU A 51 1.77 -11.01 0.04
C LEU A 51 2.90 -11.61 -0.85
N GLN A 52 2.73 -11.59 -2.17
CA GLN A 52 3.78 -11.81 -3.15
C GLN A 52 4.60 -10.51 -3.29
N GLY A 53 5.73 -10.46 -2.59
CA GLY A 53 6.63 -9.30 -2.60
C GLY A 53 7.36 -9.06 -1.28
N ALA A 54 7.07 -9.82 -0.23
CA ALA A 54 7.88 -9.80 0.99
C ALA A 54 9.35 -10.13 0.70
N LEU A 55 9.58 -11.09 -0.21
CA LEU A 55 10.90 -11.43 -0.70
C LEU A 55 11.55 -10.25 -1.45
N ASP A 56 10.82 -9.61 -2.37
CA ASP A 56 11.35 -8.48 -3.14
C ASP A 56 11.68 -7.27 -2.26
N ARG A 57 10.91 -7.04 -1.19
CA ARG A 57 11.22 -6.01 -0.18
C ARG A 57 12.47 -6.34 0.62
N LEU A 58 12.63 -7.59 1.02
CA LEU A 58 13.84 -8.06 1.70
C LEU A 58 15.06 -7.93 0.79
N ILE A 59 14.96 -8.35 -0.47
CA ILE A 59 16.02 -8.20 -1.47
C ILE A 59 16.38 -6.72 -1.64
N ALA A 60 15.38 -5.86 -1.89
CA ALA A 60 15.63 -4.44 -2.09
C ALA A 60 16.21 -3.76 -0.84
N GLN A 61 15.88 -4.23 0.37
CA GLN A 61 16.48 -3.72 1.60
C GLN A 61 17.96 -4.12 1.70
N VAL A 62 18.27 -5.37 1.43
CA VAL A 62 19.65 -5.88 1.46
C VAL A 62 20.52 -5.21 0.38
N GLU A 63 19.99 -4.98 -0.82
CA GLU A 63 20.70 -4.25 -1.89
C GLU A 63 21.00 -2.79 -1.53
N ARG A 64 20.08 -2.13 -0.81
CA ARG A 64 20.32 -0.77 -0.28
C ARG A 64 21.41 -0.75 0.79
N GLU A 65 21.45 -1.74 1.67
CA GLU A 65 22.49 -1.87 2.71
C GLU A 65 23.87 -2.16 2.11
N LEU A 66 23.93 -2.94 1.03
CA LEU A 66 25.17 -3.31 0.35
C LEU A 66 25.62 -2.27 -0.70
N GLY A 67 24.74 -1.34 -1.08
CA GLY A 67 25.01 -0.31 -2.09
C GLY A 67 25.16 -0.85 -3.52
N ALA A 68 24.80 -2.12 -3.74
CA ALA A 68 24.93 -2.80 -5.03
C ALA A 68 23.89 -3.92 -5.16
N PRO A 69 23.47 -4.28 -6.40
CA PRO A 69 22.54 -5.38 -6.61
C PRO A 69 23.09 -6.71 -6.09
N LEU A 70 22.25 -7.58 -5.54
CA LEU A 70 22.69 -8.89 -5.02
C LEU A 70 23.31 -9.76 -6.11
N THR A 71 22.89 -9.57 -7.36
CA THR A 71 23.44 -10.23 -8.55
C THR A 71 24.87 -9.83 -8.88
N SER A 72 25.38 -8.75 -8.27
CA SER A 72 26.74 -8.23 -8.48
C SER A 72 27.75 -8.72 -7.44
N LEU A 73 27.29 -9.44 -6.40
CA LEU A 73 28.16 -10.01 -5.38
C LEU A 73 28.68 -11.37 -5.84
N SER A 74 30.00 -11.52 -5.88
CA SER A 74 30.64 -12.81 -6.14
C SER A 74 30.23 -13.83 -5.07
N ARG A 75 29.86 -15.03 -5.53
CA ARG A 75 29.39 -16.15 -4.71
C ARG A 75 30.44 -16.65 -3.72
#